data_AF-A0A8J3CNP9-F1
#
_entry.id   AF-A0A8J3CNP9-F1
#
_cell.length_a   1.000
_cell.length_b   1.000
_cell.length_c   1.000
_cell.angle_alpha   90.00
_cell.angle_beta   90.00
_cell.angle_gamma   90.00
#
_symmetry.space_group_name_H-M   'P 1'
#
loop_
_entity.id
_entity.type
_entity.pdbx_description
1 polymer ?
#
loop_
_entity_poly.entity_id
_entity_poly.type
_entity_poly.pdbx_seq_one_letter_code
_entity_poly.pdbx_strand_id
1 'polypeptide(L)'
;MTRGPHITEAGTHALHISVTTDPQGREQWSRVYSGRTMFSLQYAGTGHAKGTVIEQIGPIAVQSSLSLDDGKLRYATQGWTLFGLPLPRALAPGGDVYEAVDALGRFTFHVDVTAPGLGRLVHYQNWLIPITPTPNPDVDHQHSP
;
A
#
# COMPACT_ATOMS: atom_id res chain seq x y z
N MET A 1 -11.69 32.64 10.49
CA MET A 1 -11.65 32.44 9.03
C MET A 1 -11.18 31.00 8.79
N THR A 2 -12.11 30.05 8.80
CA THR A 2 -11.81 28.62 8.88
C THR A 2 -11.53 28.12 7.46
N ARG A 3 -10.27 27.79 7.16
CA ARG A 3 -9.88 27.13 5.90
C ARG A 3 -10.57 25.77 5.87
N GLY A 4 -11.53 25.59 4.97
CA GLY A 4 -12.17 24.30 4.71
C GLY A 4 -11.13 23.26 4.27
N PRO A 5 -11.44 21.95 4.36
CA PRO A 5 -10.53 20.92 3.89
C PRO A 5 -10.25 21.17 2.40
N HIS A 6 -8.99 21.43 2.07
CA HIS A 6 -8.52 21.47 0.69
C HIS A 6 -8.64 20.05 0.12
N ILE A 7 -9.77 19.78 -0.52
CA ILE A 7 -9.89 18.65 -1.44
C ILE A 7 -8.98 19.00 -2.59
N THR A 8 -7.94 18.19 -2.82
CA THR A 8 -7.03 18.40 -3.95
C THR A 8 -7.86 18.42 -5.23
N GLU A 9 -7.77 19.51 -6.01
CA GLU A 9 -8.44 19.56 -7.31
C GLU A 9 -7.91 18.48 -8.24
N ALA A 10 -8.77 17.98 -9.13
CA ALA A 10 -8.38 17.02 -10.15
C ALA A 10 -7.24 17.62 -11.00
N GLY A 11 -6.14 16.89 -11.13
CA GLY A 11 -4.96 17.34 -11.84
C GLY A 11 -3.79 16.37 -11.69
N THR A 12 -2.68 16.66 -12.36
CA THR A 12 -1.44 15.89 -12.23
C THR A 12 -0.64 16.38 -11.04
N HIS A 13 -0.29 15.48 -10.13
CA HIS A 13 0.51 15.79 -8.95
C HIS A 13 1.70 14.83 -8.86
N ALA A 14 2.86 15.35 -8.45
CA ALA A 14 4.01 14.50 -8.17
C ALA A 14 3.72 13.64 -6.92
N LEU A 15 3.91 12.33 -7.06
CA LEU A 15 3.85 11.36 -5.97
C LEU A 15 5.26 10.84 -5.71
N HIS A 16 5.79 11.09 -4.51
CA HIS A 16 7.05 10.48 -4.08
C HIS A 16 6.73 9.27 -3.21
N ILE A 17 7.27 8.11 -3.57
CA ILE A 17 7.11 6.86 -2.81
C ILE A 17 8.50 6.42 -2.33
N SER A 18 8.59 6.12 -1.03
CA SER A 18 9.75 5.47 -0.44
C SER A 18 9.31 4.21 0.28
N VAL A 19 10.07 3.13 0.09
CA VAL A 19 9.87 1.85 0.76
C VAL A 19 11.16 1.50 1.46
N THR A 20 11.10 1.20 2.75
CA THR A 20 12.23 0.69 3.51
C THR A 20 11.84 -0.62 4.18
N THR A 21 12.69 -1.62 4.06
CA THR A 21 12.47 -2.92 4.69
C THR A 21 13.33 -3.03 5.93
N ASP A 22 12.73 -3.35 7.07
CA ASP A 22 13.45 -3.57 8.32
C ASP A 22 14.07 -4.98 8.39
N PRO A 23 14.97 -5.26 9.37
CA PRO A 23 15.60 -6.58 9.50
C PRO A 23 14.62 -7.72 9.80
N GLN A 24 13.38 -7.42 10.18
CA GLN A 24 12.32 -8.40 10.39
C GLN A 24 11.50 -8.65 9.11
N GLY A 25 11.86 -8.02 7.99
CA GLY A 25 11.17 -8.15 6.71
C GLY A 25 9.88 -7.35 6.62
N ARG A 26 9.68 -6.36 7.50
CA ARG A 26 8.50 -5.48 7.43
C ARG A 26 8.83 -4.27 6.56
N GLU A 27 7.91 -3.93 5.69
CA GLU A 27 8.07 -2.81 4.75
C GLU A 27 7.35 -1.57 5.29
N GLN A 28 8.10 -0.50 5.51
CA GLN A 28 7.57 0.82 5.80
C GLN A 28 7.42 1.59 4.50
N TRP A 29 6.18 1.93 4.19
CA TRP A 29 5.82 2.68 3.01
C TRP A 29 5.55 4.13 3.39
N SER A 30 6.17 5.07 2.67
CA SER A 30 5.93 6.50 2.77
C SER A 30 5.52 7.04 1.41
N ARG A 31 4.39 7.73 1.36
CA ARG A 31 3.81 8.29 0.12
C ARG A 31 3.55 9.78 0.35
N VAL A 32 4.28 10.64 -0.36
CA VAL A 32 4.10 12.10 -0.29
C VAL A 32 3.34 12.56 -1.53
N TYR A 33 2.14 13.10 -1.33
CA TYR A 33 1.24 13.58 -2.37
C TYR A 33 0.75 14.99 -2.02
N SER A 34 1.01 15.96 -2.90
CA SER A 34 0.59 17.37 -2.74
C SER A 34 0.90 17.93 -1.33
N GLY A 35 2.08 17.61 -0.79
CA GLY A 35 2.53 18.03 0.54
C GLY A 35 1.93 17.26 1.73
N ARG A 36 1.11 16.23 1.47
CA ARG A 36 0.56 15.33 2.50
C ARG A 36 1.32 14.01 2.47
N THR A 37 1.68 13.50 3.64
CA THR A 37 2.37 12.22 3.76
C THR A 37 1.43 11.16 4.30
N MET A 38 1.38 10.01 3.64
CA MET A 38 0.72 8.80 4.11
C MET A 38 1.77 7.75 4.42
N PHE A 39 1.61 7.08 5.55
CA PHE A 39 2.48 6.00 5.98
C PHE A 39 1.69 4.71 6.12
N SER A 40 2.29 3.60 5.70
CA SER A 40 1.78 2.28 6.01
C SER A 40 2.91 1.30 6.34
N LEU A 41 2.57 0.26 7.08
CA LEU A 41 3.47 -0.84 7.38
C LEU A 41 2.88 -2.12 6.79
N GLN A 42 3.65 -2.81 5.96
CA GLN A 42 3.27 -4.08 5.37
C GLN A 42 4.15 -5.21 5.90
N TYR A 43 3.54 -6.32 6.31
CA TYR A 43 4.29 -7.45 6.87
C TYR A 43 3.52 -8.77 6.78
N ALA A 44 4.25 -9.88 6.85
CA ALA A 44 3.64 -11.21 6.88
C ALA A 44 2.89 -11.44 8.20
N GLY A 45 1.66 -11.93 8.10
CA GLY A 45 0.85 -12.31 9.26
C GLY A 45 1.39 -13.56 9.96
N THR A 46 1.25 -13.59 11.29
CA THR A 46 1.70 -14.69 12.16
C THR A 46 0.54 -15.20 13.03
N GLY A 47 0.72 -16.35 13.68
CA GLY A 47 -0.32 -16.94 14.54
C GLY A 47 -1.63 -17.17 13.78
N HIS A 48 -2.73 -16.60 14.28
CA HIS A 48 -4.06 -16.67 13.66
C HIS A 48 -4.14 -16.00 12.28
N ALA A 49 -3.19 -15.13 11.93
CA ALA A 49 -3.12 -14.45 10.64
C ALA A 49 -2.08 -15.08 9.69
N LYS A 50 -1.55 -16.26 10.01
CA LYS A 50 -0.55 -16.94 9.18
C LYS A 50 -1.05 -17.15 7.76
N GLY A 51 -0.21 -16.84 6.77
CA GLY A 51 -0.57 -16.96 5.34
C GLY A 51 -1.30 -15.72 4.79
N THR A 52 -1.40 -14.65 5.57
CA THR A 52 -1.89 -13.35 5.11
C THR A 52 -0.74 -12.34 5.04
N VAL A 53 -0.94 -11.30 4.23
CA VAL A 53 -0.18 -10.04 4.31
C VAL A 53 -1.02 -9.07 5.12
N ILE A 54 -0.39 -8.39 6.07
CA ILE A 54 -1.02 -7.37 6.91
C ILE A 54 -0.60 -6.01 6.39
N GLU A 55 -1.58 -5.19 6.01
CA GLU A 55 -1.40 -3.77 5.71
C GLU A 55 -1.90 -2.94 6.88
N GLN A 56 -1.01 -2.20 7.54
CA GLN A 56 -1.35 -1.35 8.68
C GLN A 56 -1.22 0.13 8.33
N ILE A 57 -2.32 0.87 8.51
CA ILE A 57 -2.42 2.32 8.29
C ILE A 57 -2.95 2.96 9.56
N GLY A 58 -2.05 3.60 10.32
CA GLY A 58 -2.38 4.13 11.64
C GLY A 58 -2.92 3.03 12.57
N PRO A 59 -4.12 3.19 13.17
CA PRO A 59 -4.69 2.22 14.09
C PRO A 59 -5.38 1.03 13.39
N ILE A 60 -5.53 1.07 12.07
CA ILE A 60 -6.22 0.03 11.30
C ILE A 60 -5.19 -0.94 10.74
N ALA A 61 -5.40 -2.25 10.92
CA ALA A 61 -4.64 -3.28 10.22
C ALA A 61 -5.59 -4.22 9.49
N VAL A 62 -5.35 -4.43 8.19
CA VAL A 62 -6.15 -5.32 7.33
C VAL A 62 -5.31 -6.55 6.99
N GLN A 63 -5.87 -7.73 7.24
CA GLN A 63 -5.25 -9.01 6.93
C GLN A 63 -5.80 -9.50 5.59
N SER A 64 -4.92 -9.66 4.60
CA SER A 64 -5.29 -10.03 3.24
C SER A 64 -4.64 -11.34 2.83
N SER A 65 -5.42 -12.30 2.33
CA SER A 65 -4.85 -13.44 1.61
C SER A 65 -4.46 -13.02 0.21
N LEU A 66 -3.36 -13.57 -0.29
CA LEU A 66 -2.92 -13.41 -1.67
C LEU A 66 -3.30 -14.62 -2.50
N SER A 67 -3.80 -14.38 -3.70
CA SER A 67 -4.09 -15.43 -4.69
C SER A 67 -3.73 -14.96 -6.08
N LEU A 68 -3.16 -15.84 -6.89
CA LEU A 68 -2.92 -15.56 -8.31
C LEU A 68 -4.12 -16.08 -9.10
N ASP A 69 -4.79 -15.17 -9.82
CA ASP A 69 -5.98 -15.44 -10.61
C ASP A 69 -5.88 -14.68 -11.94
N ASP A 70 -5.87 -15.42 -13.05
CA ASP A 70 -5.78 -14.85 -14.42
C ASP A 70 -4.63 -13.82 -14.59
N GLY A 71 -3.45 -14.15 -14.08
CA GLY A 71 -2.27 -13.26 -14.13
C GLY A 71 -2.35 -12.03 -13.21
N LYS A 72 -3.36 -11.96 -12.34
CA LYS A 72 -3.53 -10.91 -11.32
C LYS A 72 -3.25 -11.47 -9.94
N LEU A 73 -2.39 -10.81 -9.19
CA LEU A 73 -2.21 -11.06 -7.76
C LEU A 73 -3.33 -10.32 -7.02
N ARG A 74 -4.36 -11.05 -6.56
CA ARG A 74 -5.52 -10.49 -5.87
C ARG A 74 -5.34 -10.52 -4.36
N TYR A 75 -5.85 -9.48 -3.72
CA TYR A 75 -5.90 -9.32 -2.27
C TYR A 75 -7.35 -9.49 -1.80
N ALA A 76 -7.58 -10.45 -0.91
CA ALA A 76 -8.89 -10.66 -0.30
C ALA A 76 -8.83 -10.48 1.21
N THR A 77 -9.61 -9.54 1.75
CA THR A 77 -9.71 -9.29 3.19
C THR A 77 -10.20 -10.53 3.93
N GLN A 78 -9.39 -11.03 4.85
CA GLN A 78 -9.71 -12.15 5.73
C GLN A 78 -10.10 -11.69 7.14
N GLY A 79 -9.56 -10.57 7.59
CA GLY A 79 -9.77 -10.03 8.92
C GLY A 79 -9.20 -8.62 9.06
N TRP A 80 -9.51 -7.97 10.17
CA TRP A 80 -9.01 -6.62 10.43
C TRP A 80 -9.06 -6.29 11.92
N THR A 81 -8.23 -5.34 12.33
CA THR A 81 -8.20 -4.82 13.69
C THR A 81 -8.28 -3.30 13.70
N LEU A 82 -8.78 -2.76 14.81
CA LEU A 82 -8.71 -1.33 15.14
C LEU A 82 -8.05 -1.20 16.52
N PHE A 83 -6.97 -0.43 16.61
CA PHE A 83 -6.10 -0.37 17.79
C PHE A 83 -5.63 -1.76 18.28
N GLY A 84 -5.43 -2.69 17.34
CA GLY A 84 -5.01 -4.06 17.63
C GLY A 84 -6.13 -5.01 18.09
N LEU A 85 -7.36 -4.52 18.28
CA LEU A 85 -8.50 -5.36 18.65
C LEU A 85 -9.18 -5.91 17.39
N PRO A 86 -9.40 -7.24 17.29
CA PRO A 86 -10.07 -7.83 16.13
C PRO A 86 -11.52 -7.36 16.07
N LEU A 87 -11.97 -6.97 14.87
CA LEU A 87 -13.34 -6.51 14.65
C LEU A 87 -14.15 -7.49 13.78
N PRO A 88 -15.50 -7.44 13.84
CA PRO A 88 -16.33 -8.28 13.00
C PRO A 88 -16.02 -8.10 11.51
N ARG A 89 -15.89 -9.21 10.78
CA ARG A 89 -15.59 -9.20 9.34
C ARG A 89 -16.65 -8.46 8.51
N ALA A 90 -17.89 -8.43 9.00
CA ALA A 90 -19.01 -7.72 8.36
C ALA A 90 -18.84 -6.19 8.32
N LEU A 91 -17.83 -5.64 9.02
CA LEU A 91 -17.49 -4.21 9.03
C LEU A 91 -16.12 -3.95 8.37
N ALA A 92 -15.46 -4.99 7.87
CA ALA A 92 -14.11 -4.89 7.35
C ALA A 92 -14.04 -4.00 6.11
N PRO A 93 -13.00 -3.15 5.99
CA PRO A 93 -12.62 -2.58 4.70
C PRO A 93 -12.27 -3.70 3.72
N GLY A 94 -12.79 -3.61 2.51
CA GLY A 94 -12.50 -4.58 1.44
C GLY A 94 -13.06 -4.13 0.10
N GLY A 95 -12.73 -4.87 -0.94
CA GLY A 95 -13.19 -4.56 -2.30
C GLY A 95 -12.31 -5.25 -3.34
N ASP A 96 -12.27 -4.69 -4.54
CA ASP A 96 -11.46 -5.24 -5.63
C ASP A 96 -10.06 -4.65 -5.58
N VAL A 97 -9.10 -5.48 -5.19
CA VAL A 97 -7.70 -5.08 -5.06
C VAL A 97 -6.84 -6.14 -5.74
N TYR A 98 -6.08 -5.71 -6.74
CA TYR A 98 -5.16 -6.61 -7.43
C TYR A 98 -3.99 -5.87 -8.09
N GLU A 99 -2.91 -6.61 -8.29
CA GLU A 99 -1.73 -6.20 -9.03
C GLU A 99 -1.55 -7.11 -10.24
N ALA A 100 -0.98 -6.59 -11.32
CA ALA A 100 -0.74 -7.35 -12.54
C ALA A 100 0.40 -6.74 -13.35
N VAL A 101 0.83 -7.45 -14.38
CA VAL A 101 1.74 -6.92 -15.40
C VAL A 101 0.95 -6.74 -16.70
N ASP A 102 1.02 -5.56 -17.30
CA ASP A 102 0.35 -5.32 -18.57
C ASP A 102 1.12 -5.88 -19.78
N ALA A 103 0.53 -5.81 -20.97
CA ALA A 103 1.15 -6.29 -22.21
C ALA A 103 2.44 -5.56 -22.59
N LEU A 104 2.73 -4.40 -22.00
CA LEU A 104 3.97 -3.63 -22.20
C LEU A 104 5.01 -3.94 -21.10
N GLY A 105 4.74 -4.89 -20.20
CA GLY A 105 5.63 -5.28 -19.11
C GLY A 105 5.63 -4.31 -17.93
N ARG A 106 4.65 -3.39 -17.84
CA ARG A 106 4.57 -2.43 -16.73
C ARG A 106 3.85 -3.06 -15.54
N PHE A 107 4.32 -2.75 -14.33
CA PHE A 107 3.61 -3.09 -13.10
C PHE A 107 2.34 -2.25 -13.02
N THR A 108 1.18 -2.89 -12.83
CA THR A 108 -0.13 -2.25 -12.75
C THR A 108 -0.82 -2.63 -11.45
N PHE A 109 -1.65 -1.74 -10.95
CA PHE A 109 -2.39 -1.94 -9.71
C PHE A 109 -3.77 -1.32 -9.82
N HIS A 110 -4.74 -2.01 -9.22
CA HIS A 110 -6.11 -1.57 -9.05
C HIS A 110 -6.46 -1.70 -7.57
N VAL A 111 -6.94 -0.61 -6.98
CA VAL A 111 -7.33 -0.55 -5.58
C VAL A 111 -8.68 0.14 -5.49
N ASP A 112 -9.74 -0.61 -5.24
CA ASP A 112 -11.06 -0.11 -4.92
C ASP A 112 -11.49 -0.69 -3.57
N VAL A 113 -11.41 0.13 -2.51
CA VAL A 113 -11.72 -0.30 -1.15
C VAL A 113 -12.96 0.45 -0.65
N THR A 114 -13.89 -0.32 -0.12
CA THR A 114 -15.12 0.13 0.50
C THR A 114 -15.17 -0.33 1.95
N ALA A 115 -15.96 0.36 2.78
CA ALA A 115 -16.31 -0.11 4.11
C ALA A 115 -17.82 0.02 4.34
N PRO A 116 -18.45 -0.99 4.98
CA PRO A 116 -19.85 -0.93 5.36
C PRO A 116 -20.18 0.33 6.17
N GLY A 117 -21.23 1.05 5.77
CA GLY A 117 -21.67 2.30 6.41
C GLY A 117 -20.87 3.56 6.04
N LEU A 118 -19.61 3.44 5.60
CA LEU A 118 -18.77 4.56 5.16
C LEU A 118 -18.74 4.73 3.64
N GLY A 119 -19.15 3.70 2.89
CA GLY A 119 -19.10 3.69 1.43
C GLY A 119 -17.69 3.46 0.92
N ARG A 120 -17.37 4.05 -0.24
CA ARG A 120 -16.04 3.92 -0.87
C ARG A 120 -15.03 4.79 -0.14
N LEU A 121 -13.97 4.16 0.38
CA LEU A 121 -12.90 4.81 1.12
C LEU A 121 -11.80 5.31 0.17
N VAL A 122 -11.44 4.48 -0.81
CA VAL A 122 -10.39 4.81 -1.79
C VAL A 122 -10.65 4.07 -3.10
N HIS A 123 -10.41 4.74 -4.21
CA HIS A 123 -10.34 4.11 -5.52
C HIS A 123 -9.24 4.76 -6.35
N TYR A 124 -8.30 3.95 -6.79
CA TYR A 124 -7.30 4.37 -7.77
C TYR A 124 -6.84 3.16 -8.60
N GLN A 125 -6.41 3.45 -9.81
CA GLN A 125 -5.82 2.49 -10.72
C GLN A 125 -4.69 3.19 -11.48
N ASN A 126 -3.54 2.55 -11.57
CA ASN A 126 -2.44 3.09 -12.38
C ASN A 126 -1.38 2.01 -12.65
N TRP A 127 -0.28 2.45 -13.28
CA TRP A 127 0.90 1.65 -13.51
C TRP A 127 2.16 2.38 -13.02
N LEU A 128 3.20 1.62 -12.70
CA LEU A 128 4.53 2.11 -12.36
C LEU A 128 5.55 1.50 -13.32
N ILE A 129 6.62 2.27 -13.56
CA ILE A 129 7.85 1.76 -14.14
C ILE A 129 8.97 1.91 -13.11
N PRO A 130 9.88 0.93 -12.99
CA PRO A 130 11.07 1.11 -12.18
C PRO A 130 11.88 2.29 -12.69
N ILE A 131 12.29 3.18 -11.81
CA ILE A 131 13.37 4.13 -12.09
C ILE A 131 14.66 3.48 -11.61
N THR A 132 15.66 3.38 -12.49
CA THR A 132 17.01 2.99 -12.07
C THR A 132 17.53 4.10 -11.15
N PRO A 133 17.93 3.82 -9.90
CA PRO A 133 18.58 4.81 -9.07
C PRO A 133 19.82 5.31 -9.80
N THR A 134 19.99 6.63 -9.92
CA THR A 134 21.28 7.17 -10.36
C THR A 134 22.32 6.73 -9.32
N PRO A 135 23.43 6.08 -9.74
CA PRO A 135 24.50 5.75 -8.81
C PRO A 135 24.93 7.01 -8.06
N ASN A 136 24.96 6.96 -6.73
CA ASN A 136 25.45 8.06 -5.92
C ASN A 136 26.97 8.16 -6.15
N PRO A 137 27.49 9.25 -6.75
CA PRO A 137 28.92 9.36 -7.06
C PRO A 137 29.80 9.36 -5.80
N ASP A 138 29.24 9.57 -4.60
CA ASP A 138 30.00 9.70 -3.36
C ASP A 138 30.22 8.40 -2.58
N VAL A 139 29.77 7.23 -3.07
CA VAL A 139 29.92 5.93 -2.34
C VAL A 139 31.01 5.02 -2.93
N ASP A 140 31.61 5.36 -4.08
CA ASP A 140 32.54 4.44 -4.80
C ASP A 140 34.04 4.67 -4.52
N HIS A 141 34.41 5.36 -3.43
CA HIS A 141 35.82 5.65 -3.11
C HIS A 141 36.35 5.08 -1.80
N GLN A 142 35.58 4.25 -1.09
CA GLN A 142 36.11 3.50 0.05
C GLN A 142 35.73 2.04 -0.10
N HIS A 143 36.54 1.30 -0.85
CA HIS A 143 37.14 0.01 -0.48
C HIS A 143 38.07 -0.40 -1.65
N SER A 144 39.36 -0.13 -1.50
CA SER A 144 40.42 -0.89 -2.18
C SER A 144 41.35 -1.47 -1.10
N PRO A 145 41.87 -2.69 -1.34
CA PRO A 145 42.53 -3.53 -0.34
C PRO A 145 43.89 -3.01 0.13
#